data_AF-A0A916VDX4-F1
#
_entry.id   AF-A0A916VDX4-F1
#
_cell.length_a   1.000
_cell.length_b   1.000
_cell.length_c   1.000
_cell.angle_alpha   90.00
_cell.angle_beta   90.00
_cell.angle_gamma   90.00
#
_symmetry.space_group_name_H-M   'P 1'
#
loop_
_entity.id
_entity.type
_entity.pdbx_description
1 polymer ?
#
loop_
_entity_poly.entity_id
_entity_poly.type
_entity_poly.pdbx_seq_one_letter_code
_entity_poly.pdbx_strand_id
1 'polypeptide(L)'
;MSKANPFTQEQLRILENNVYTHHVTKDRIVFTVAFKEFFVEQVSVPGMTTKKIMRAAGYDPDFFSTRALSSMRRRILEEAASPDGFKAPRGLSNEEKIAQFAAKDLAKQRTKTSIRELQDRVVRLEQQIEFLKKISRIRSSRKED
;
A
#
# COMPACT_ATOMS: atom_id res chain seq x y z
N MET A 1 -25.16 3.07 -8.60
CA MET A 1 -23.73 3.29 -8.27
C MET A 1 -23.06 3.98 -9.44
N SER A 2 -22.48 5.17 -9.26
CA SER A 2 -21.82 5.90 -10.36
C SER A 2 -20.60 5.11 -10.82
N LYS A 3 -20.59 4.64 -12.08
CA LYS A 3 -19.43 3.97 -12.67
C LYS A 3 -18.25 4.95 -12.68
N ALA A 4 -17.13 4.57 -12.07
CA ALA A 4 -15.88 5.29 -12.29
C ALA A 4 -15.51 5.12 -13.76
N ASN A 5 -15.23 6.23 -14.45
CA ASN A 5 -14.75 6.16 -15.82
C ASN A 5 -13.34 5.53 -15.80
N PRO A 6 -13.13 4.41 -16.52
CA PRO A 6 -11.82 3.80 -16.59
C PRO A 6 -10.80 4.75 -17.23
N PHE A 7 -9.57 4.72 -16.75
CA PHE A 7 -8.46 5.42 -17.37
C PHE A 7 -8.18 4.87 -18.78
N THR A 8 -7.90 5.77 -19.72
CA THR A 8 -7.43 5.39 -21.06
C THR A 8 -6.01 4.87 -21.00
N GLN A 9 -5.57 4.16 -22.05
CA GLN A 9 -4.21 3.61 -22.11
C GLN A 9 -3.13 4.72 -22.02
N GLU A 10 -3.42 5.89 -22.58
CA GLU A 10 -2.54 7.06 -22.50
C GLU A 10 -2.48 7.62 -21.07
N GLN A 11 -3.63 7.77 -20.42
CA GLN A 11 -3.71 8.21 -19.02
C GLN A 11 -2.95 7.25 -18.10
N LEU A 12 -3.05 5.94 -18.31
CA LEU A 12 -2.30 4.95 -17.53
C LEU A 12 -0.78 5.17 -17.64
N ARG A 13 -0.26 5.36 -18.85
CA ARG A 13 1.18 5.61 -19.07
C ARG A 13 1.64 6.90 -18.40
N ILE A 14 0.84 7.97 -18.49
CA ILE A 14 1.16 9.26 -17.85
C ILE A 14 1.18 9.09 -16.33
N LEU A 15 0.16 8.43 -15.77
CA LEU A 15 0.06 8.21 -14.33
C LEU A 15 1.18 7.31 -13.81
N GLU A 16 1.53 6.25 -14.54
CA GLU A 16 2.58 5.29 -14.15
C GLU A 16 3.98 5.91 -14.13
N ASN A 17 4.26 6.87 -15.01
CA ASN A 17 5.54 7.58 -15.05
C ASN A 17 5.71 8.64 -13.95
N ASN A 18 4.68 8.93 -13.15
CA ASN A 18 4.78 9.90 -12.07
C ASN A 18 5.43 9.25 -10.83
N VAL A 19 6.46 9.90 -10.26
CA VAL A 19 7.19 9.47 -9.05
C VAL A 19 6.30 9.28 -7.81
N TYR A 20 5.16 9.94 -7.77
CA TYR A 20 4.17 9.82 -6.71
C TYR A 20 3.18 8.67 -6.90
N THR A 21 3.24 7.98 -8.04
CA THR A 21 2.44 6.79 -8.35
C THR A 21 3.20 5.54 -7.95
N HIS A 22 2.58 4.71 -7.11
CA HIS A 22 3.09 3.38 -6.79
C HIS A 22 2.63 2.35 -7.81
N HIS A 23 1.34 2.37 -8.18
CA HIS A 23 0.76 1.46 -9.16
C HIS A 23 -0.55 2.03 -9.71
N VAL A 24 -0.87 1.72 -10.97
CA VAL A 24 -2.12 2.14 -11.61
C VAL A 24 -2.75 1.00 -12.42
N THR A 25 -4.06 0.82 -12.26
CA THR A 25 -4.92 -0.04 -13.08
C THR A 25 -5.97 0.82 -13.78
N LYS A 26 -6.75 0.22 -14.69
CA LYS A 26 -7.83 0.93 -15.42
C LYS A 26 -8.81 1.66 -14.50
N ASP A 27 -9.00 1.22 -13.28
CA ASP A 27 -10.03 1.69 -12.35
C ASP A 27 -9.46 2.26 -11.04
N ARG A 28 -8.16 2.10 -10.80
CA ARG A 28 -7.55 2.43 -9.51
C ARG A 28 -6.15 2.98 -9.68
N ILE A 29 -5.86 4.04 -8.94
CA ILE A 29 -4.50 4.52 -8.71
C ILE A 29 -4.11 4.28 -7.24
N VAL A 30 -2.86 3.92 -7.04
CA VAL A 30 -2.24 3.73 -5.74
C VAL A 30 -1.08 4.71 -5.64
N PHE A 31 -1.16 5.63 -4.69
CA PHE A 31 -0.13 6.65 -4.46
C PHE A 31 0.95 6.15 -3.49
N THR A 32 2.15 6.70 -3.62
CA THR A 32 3.26 6.46 -2.68
C THR A 32 3.01 7.14 -1.32
N VAL A 33 3.78 6.76 -0.30
CA VAL A 33 3.74 7.46 1.00
C VAL A 33 4.23 8.90 0.86
N ALA A 34 5.29 9.12 0.08
CA ALA A 34 5.84 10.45 -0.19
C ALA A 34 4.79 11.42 -0.78
N PHE A 35 3.90 10.92 -1.64
CA PHE A 35 2.78 11.73 -2.14
C PHE A 35 1.83 12.16 -1.02
N LYS A 36 1.50 11.25 -0.10
CA LYS A 36 0.57 11.55 1.00
C LYS A 36 1.17 12.57 1.97
N GLU A 37 2.46 12.46 2.25
CA GLU A 37 3.22 13.44 3.05
C GLU A 37 3.20 14.82 2.39
N PHE A 38 3.60 14.89 1.11
CA PHE A 38 3.51 16.11 0.31
C PHE A 38 2.09 16.69 0.32
N PHE A 39 1.07 15.85 0.18
CA PHE A 39 -0.32 16.28 0.16
C PHE A 39 -0.73 16.96 1.48
N VAL A 40 -0.35 16.40 2.64
CA VAL A 40 -0.67 16.97 3.96
C VAL A 40 0.09 18.26 4.22
N GLU A 41 1.33 18.38 3.76
CA GLU A 41 2.06 19.64 3.83
C GLU A 41 1.33 20.73 3.04
N GLN A 42 1.00 20.44 1.78
CA GLN A 42 0.37 21.41 0.88
C GLN A 42 -1.07 21.75 1.28
N VAL A 43 -1.81 20.83 1.92
CA VAL A 43 -3.19 21.09 2.34
C VAL A 43 -3.29 22.16 3.44
N SER A 44 -2.21 22.33 4.20
CA SER A 44 -2.13 23.25 5.32
C SER A 44 -1.83 24.67 4.85
N VAL A 45 -1.39 24.83 3.60
CA VAL A 45 -1.12 26.13 2.98
C VAL A 45 -2.45 26.82 2.59
N PRO A 46 -2.67 28.08 3.01
CA PRO A 46 -3.88 28.82 2.64
C PRO A 46 -4.08 28.91 1.11
N GLY A 47 -5.30 28.61 0.64
CA GLY A 47 -5.64 28.72 -0.78
C GLY A 47 -5.20 27.54 -1.67
N MET A 48 -4.59 26.50 -1.09
CA MET A 48 -4.31 25.24 -1.78
C MET A 48 -5.55 24.34 -1.84
N THR A 49 -6.11 24.21 -3.04
CA THR A 49 -7.20 23.28 -3.31
C THR A 49 -6.65 21.91 -3.73
N THR A 50 -7.41 20.84 -3.55
CA THR A 50 -7.00 19.48 -3.97
C THR A 50 -6.54 19.46 -5.43
N LYS A 51 -7.23 20.15 -6.34
CA LYS A 51 -6.82 20.23 -7.75
C LYS A 51 -5.45 20.92 -7.93
N LYS A 52 -5.14 21.97 -7.17
CA LYS A 52 -3.84 22.64 -7.21
C LYS A 52 -2.73 21.73 -6.69
N ILE A 53 -2.98 21.01 -5.60
CA ILE A 53 -2.03 20.06 -5.02
C ILE A 53 -1.73 18.92 -6.00
N MET A 54 -2.76 18.38 -6.68
CA MET A 54 -2.58 17.38 -7.73
C MET A 54 -1.68 17.89 -8.87
N ARG A 55 -1.92 19.12 -9.35
CA ARG A 55 -1.08 19.74 -10.38
C ARG A 55 0.36 19.95 -9.92
N ALA A 56 0.56 20.39 -8.68
CA ALA A 56 1.88 20.57 -8.09
C ALA A 56 2.64 19.23 -7.97
N ALA A 57 1.91 18.14 -7.73
CA ALA A 57 2.45 16.77 -7.73
C ALA A 57 2.61 16.17 -9.16
N GLY A 58 2.43 16.95 -10.22
CA GLY A 58 2.59 16.48 -11.60
C GLY A 58 1.44 15.62 -12.11
N TYR A 59 0.26 15.69 -11.50
CA TYR A 59 -0.95 15.02 -11.99
C TYR A 59 -1.91 15.99 -12.67
N ASP A 60 -2.59 15.51 -13.70
CA ASP A 60 -3.75 16.20 -14.24
C ASP A 60 -4.99 15.91 -13.35
N PRO A 61 -5.55 16.90 -12.64
CA PRO A 61 -6.73 16.71 -11.80
C PRO A 61 -7.97 16.32 -12.59
N ASP A 62 -8.02 16.58 -13.89
CA ASP A 62 -9.19 16.29 -14.72
C ASP A 62 -9.25 14.81 -15.14
N PHE A 63 -8.18 14.04 -14.89
CA PHE A 63 -8.22 12.56 -14.95
C PHE A 63 -9.07 11.97 -13.81
N PHE A 64 -9.34 12.74 -12.76
CA PHE A 64 -10.06 12.28 -11.59
C PHE A 64 -11.43 12.96 -11.48
N SER A 65 -12.47 12.17 -11.19
CA SER A 65 -13.77 12.74 -10.84
C SER A 65 -13.67 13.57 -9.55
N THR A 66 -14.53 14.58 -9.40
CA THR A 66 -14.62 15.39 -8.18
C THR A 66 -14.83 14.52 -6.94
N ARG A 67 -15.66 13.48 -7.04
CA ARG A 67 -15.88 12.49 -5.98
C ARG A 67 -14.61 11.71 -5.62
N ALA A 68 -13.81 11.33 -6.62
CA ALA A 68 -12.55 10.63 -6.40
C ALA A 68 -11.54 11.53 -5.66
N LEU A 69 -11.40 12.78 -6.10
CA LEU A 69 -10.54 13.77 -5.44
C LEU A 69 -10.95 14.03 -3.98
N SER A 70 -12.25 14.21 -3.72
CA SER A 70 -12.77 14.42 -2.37
C SER A 70 -12.56 13.18 -1.47
N SER A 71 -12.79 11.99 -2.02
CA SER A 71 -12.58 10.73 -1.28
C SER A 71 -11.10 10.49 -0.96
N MET A 72 -10.21 10.77 -1.91
CA MET A 72 -8.75 10.70 -1.74
C MET A 72 -8.30 11.63 -0.63
N ARG A 73 -8.67 12.92 -0.71
CA ARG A 73 -8.35 13.92 0.31
C ARG A 73 -8.77 13.43 1.70
N ARG A 74 -10.04 13.03 1.86
CA ARG A 74 -10.56 12.56 3.15
C ARG A 74 -9.71 11.40 3.70
N ARG A 75 -9.43 10.38 2.88
CA ARG A 75 -8.66 9.20 3.31
C ARG A 75 -7.22 9.55 3.71
N ILE A 76 -6.55 10.43 2.96
CA ILE A 76 -5.18 10.86 3.29
C ILE A 76 -5.17 11.57 4.65
N LEU A 77 -6.12 12.47 4.91
CA LEU A 77 -6.19 13.19 6.18
C LEU A 77 -6.55 12.27 7.36
N GLU A 78 -7.46 11.31 7.16
CA GLU A 78 -7.79 10.29 8.16
C GLU A 78 -6.58 9.41 8.50
N GLU A 79 -5.80 9.03 7.49
CA GLU A 79 -4.59 8.22 7.66
C GLU A 79 -3.48 9.01 8.37
N ALA A 80 -3.33 10.31 8.05
CA ALA A 80 -2.39 11.20 8.73
C ALA A 80 -2.75 11.44 10.21
N ALA A 81 -4.04 11.49 10.53
CA ALA A 81 -4.54 11.63 11.89
C ALA A 81 -4.55 10.30 12.68
N SER A 82 -4.33 9.17 12.01
CA SER A 82 -4.33 7.85 12.65
C SER A 82 -3.05 7.63 13.47
N PRO A 83 -3.11 6.95 14.63
CA PRO A 83 -1.90 6.60 15.41
C PRO A 83 -0.92 5.71 14.63
N ASP A 84 -1.41 4.97 13.63
CA ASP A 84 -0.56 4.14 12.76
C ASP A 84 0.17 4.93 11.66
N GLY A 85 -0.22 6.19 11.41
CA GLY A 85 0.28 7.03 10.32
C GLY A 85 0.05 6.47 8.92
N PHE A 86 0.83 6.96 7.94
CA PHE A 86 0.76 6.47 6.57
C PHE A 86 1.27 5.04 6.44
N LYS A 87 0.39 4.17 5.96
CA LYS A 87 0.69 2.78 5.65
C LYS A 87 1.24 2.69 4.23
N ALA A 88 2.27 1.86 4.07
CA ALA A 88 2.78 1.48 2.76
C ALA A 88 1.64 0.93 1.90
N PRO A 89 1.66 1.19 0.57
CA PRO A 89 0.53 0.85 -0.27
C PRO A 89 0.23 -0.66 -0.26
N ARG A 90 -1.03 -1.02 0.00
CA ARG A 90 -1.49 -2.41 -0.04
C ARG A 90 -1.70 -2.84 -1.48
N GLY A 91 -1.01 -3.89 -1.91
CA GLY A 91 -1.10 -4.41 -3.28
C GLY A 91 0.16 -5.09 -3.80
N LEU A 92 1.28 -5.04 -3.06
CA LEU A 92 2.49 -5.79 -3.39
C LEU A 92 2.15 -7.27 -3.63
N SER A 93 2.62 -7.82 -4.75
CA SER A 93 2.65 -9.26 -4.94
C SER A 93 3.43 -9.91 -3.79
N ASN A 94 3.24 -11.22 -3.55
CA ASN A 94 4.05 -11.88 -2.53
C ASN A 94 5.55 -11.77 -2.85
N GLU A 95 5.94 -11.78 -4.13
CA GLU A 95 7.33 -11.57 -4.55
C GLU A 95 7.82 -10.16 -4.19
N GLU A 96 7.02 -9.11 -4.42
CA GLU A 96 7.43 -7.74 -4.10
C GLU A 96 7.51 -7.49 -2.58
N LYS A 97 6.66 -8.15 -1.79
CA LYS A 97 6.79 -8.16 -0.31
C LYS A 97 8.07 -8.84 0.14
N ILE A 98 8.44 -9.94 -0.51
CA ILE A 98 9.67 -10.68 -0.22
C ILE A 98 10.89 -9.83 -0.61
N ALA A 99 10.85 -9.18 -1.78
CA ALA A 99 11.92 -8.29 -2.25
C ALA A 99 12.08 -7.07 -1.34
N GLN A 100 10.98 -6.42 -0.89
CA GLN A 100 11.06 -5.32 0.08
C GLN A 100 11.54 -5.78 1.46
N PHE A 101 11.16 -6.98 1.90
CA PHE A 101 11.67 -7.55 3.15
C PHE A 101 13.17 -7.87 3.05
N ALA A 102 13.62 -8.40 1.92
CA ALA A 102 15.03 -8.69 1.65
C ALA A 102 15.88 -7.41 1.49
N ALA A 103 15.32 -6.36 0.89
CA ALA A 103 15.96 -5.05 0.74
C ALA A 103 15.94 -4.21 2.03
N LYS A 104 15.12 -4.58 3.03
CA LYS A 104 15.11 -3.93 4.33
C LYS A 104 16.39 -4.28 5.08
N ASP A 105 17.22 -3.27 5.28
CA ASP A 105 18.45 -3.36 6.06
C ASP A 105 18.12 -3.56 7.55
N LEU A 106 17.95 -4.83 7.94
CA LEU A 106 17.63 -5.29 9.30
C LEU A 106 18.63 -4.79 10.35
N ALA A 107 19.85 -4.41 9.93
CA ALA A 107 20.85 -3.83 10.82
C ALA A 107 20.42 -2.47 11.38
N LYS A 108 19.67 -1.67 10.62
CA LYS A 108 19.19 -0.33 11.02
C LYS A 108 17.96 -0.35 11.93
N GLN A 109 17.26 -1.49 12.02
CA GLN A 109 16.05 -1.65 12.84
C GLN A 109 16.27 -2.48 14.12
N ARG A 110 17.51 -2.67 14.60
CA ARG A 110 17.79 -3.39 15.86
C ARG A 110 17.29 -2.60 17.09
N THR A 111 15.99 -2.64 17.33
CA THR A 111 15.33 -2.21 18.57
C THR A 111 14.80 -3.46 19.29
N LYS A 112 14.67 -3.42 20.62
CA LYS A 112 14.13 -4.58 21.38
C LYS A 112 12.72 -4.98 20.92
N THR A 113 11.95 -4.03 20.40
CA THR A 113 10.60 -4.25 19.86
C THR A 113 10.62 -5.04 18.55
N SER A 114 11.53 -4.72 17.61
CA SER A 114 11.63 -5.46 16.35
C SER A 114 12.09 -6.90 16.54
N ILE A 115 12.97 -7.15 17.52
CA ILE A 115 13.40 -8.51 17.89
C ILE A 115 12.21 -9.33 18.40
N ARG A 116 11.36 -8.75 19.26
CA ARG A 116 10.19 -9.44 19.82
C ARG A 116 9.16 -9.76 18.74
N GLU A 117 8.88 -8.82 17.84
CA GLU A 117 7.97 -9.04 16.71
C GLU A 117 8.45 -10.16 15.77
N LEU A 118 9.77 -10.25 15.54
CA LEU A 118 10.36 -11.33 14.76
C LEU A 118 10.26 -12.67 15.48
N GLN A 119 10.51 -12.72 16.80
CA GLN A 119 10.33 -13.93 17.62
C GLN A 119 8.88 -14.42 17.58
N ASP A 120 7.90 -13.53 17.78
CA ASP A 120 6.47 -13.87 17.71
C ASP A 120 6.05 -14.36 16.32
N ARG A 121 6.75 -13.89 15.27
CA ARG A 121 6.51 -14.35 13.90
C ARG A 121 7.12 -15.73 13.64
N VAL A 122 8.31 -16.01 14.16
CA VAL A 122 8.92 -17.35 14.10
C VAL A 122 8.02 -18.37 14.76
N VAL A 123 7.54 -18.10 15.98
CA VAL A 123 6.63 -19.02 16.72
C VAL A 123 5.35 -19.31 15.93
N ARG A 124 4.72 -18.28 15.34
CA ARG A 124 3.53 -18.47 14.51
C ARG A 124 3.80 -19.31 13.26
N LEU A 125 4.95 -19.12 12.62
CA LEU A 125 5.34 -19.92 11.45
C LEU A 125 5.61 -21.38 11.81
N GLU A 126 6.27 -21.63 12.94
CA GLU A 126 6.47 -22.99 13.46
C GLU A 126 5.15 -23.70 13.73
N GLN A 127 4.20 -23.02 14.37
CA GLN A 127 2.85 -23.55 14.58
C GLN A 127 2.13 -23.89 13.27
N GLN A 128 2.25 -23.01 12.25
CA GLN A 128 1.68 -23.26 10.93
C GLN A 128 2.33 -24.48 10.26
N ILE A 129 3.65 -24.62 10.33
CA ILE A 129 4.39 -25.77 9.80
C ILE A 129 3.98 -27.05 10.50
N GLU A 130 3.84 -27.02 11.83
CA GLU A 130 3.44 -28.18 12.60
C GLU A 130 2.02 -28.63 12.28
N PHE A 131 1.10 -27.68 12.12
CA PHE A 131 -0.26 -27.94 11.65
C PHE A 131 -0.27 -28.59 10.26
N LEU A 132 0.51 -28.06 9.31
CA LEU A 132 0.64 -28.62 7.97
C LEU A 132 1.23 -30.04 7.99
N LYS A 133 2.28 -30.27 8.80
CA LYS A 133 2.88 -31.61 9.00
C LYS A 133 1.84 -32.60 9.54
N LYS A 134 1.01 -32.17 10.51
CA LYS A 134 -0.06 -33.01 11.07
C LYS A 134 -1.11 -33.39 10.03
N ILE A 135 -1.55 -32.44 9.20
CA ILE A 135 -2.46 -32.71 8.07
C ILE A 135 -1.83 -33.70 7.08
N SER A 136 -0.56 -33.53 6.74
CA SER A 136 0.15 -34.42 5.82
C SER A 136 0.22 -35.85 6.36
N ARG A 137 0.52 -36.05 7.66
CA ARG A 137 0.55 -37.38 8.29
C ARG A 137 -0.81 -38.07 8.31
N ILE A 138 -1.88 -37.32 8.61
CA ILE A 138 -3.25 -37.87 8.59
C ILE A 138 -3.66 -38.27 7.17
N ARG A 139 -3.19 -37.55 6.15
CA ARG A 139 -3.46 -37.87 4.75
C ARG A 139 -2.67 -39.09 4.27
N SER A 140 -1.42 -39.27 4.71
CA SER A 140 -0.63 -40.45 4.37
C SER A 140 -1.18 -41.71 5.05
N SER A 141 -1.59 -41.61 6.32
CA SER A 141 -2.13 -42.76 7.06
C SER A 141 -3.49 -43.25 6.56
N ARG A 142 -4.29 -42.42 5.86
CA ARG A 142 -5.57 -42.83 5.24
C ARG A 142 -5.43 -43.44 3.84
N LYS A 143 -4.22 -43.46 3.26
CA LYS A 143 -3.97 -44.08 1.95
C LYS A 143 -3.44 -45.51 2.07
N GLU A 144 -3.15 -45.96 3.29
CA GLU A 144 -2.62 -47.30 3.60
C GLU A 144 -3.71 -48.25 4.14
N ASP A 145 -4.96 -47.77 4.26
CA ASP A 145 -6.19 -48.56 4.48
C ASP A 145 -6.99 -48.67 3.17
#